data_AF-A0A2E2NBW5-F1
#
_entry.id   AF-A0A2E2NBW5-F1
#
_cell.length_a   1.000
_cell.length_b   1.000
_cell.length_c   1.000
_cell.angle_alpha   90.00
_cell.angle_beta   90.00
_cell.angle_gamma   90.00
#
_symmetry.space_group_name_H-M   'P 1'
#
loop_
_entity.id
_entity.type
_entity.pdbx_description
1 polymer ?
#
loop_
_entity_poly.entity_id
_entity_poly.type
_entity_poly.pdbx_seq_one_letter_code
_entity_poly.pdbx_strand_id
1 'polypeptide(L)'
;MPTRTVTKHDFLTALGCKTRAWYGMRESGGAPTPADLLRMREGQDVHRRAQSLYPNGVFAGSIEKTKQLILDRTVEIIFEAAFTIDGYTARADWIRRVKGGWVIGEIKSSLFNEDGPKDEHLGDLAYTVMVARRAGLPVKGCELVLMNRDWRLGMPDPDLFVVSDHTGEVMPIIDEFNQLWDQIAPLLLRRSRPSPHWCWECRDCEYFADRCVGVGISDPIFQLPYLREKKFTELTTMGVTRISSIPSDFKLSDSQLTTATAIRTKSPQIDTAEIRLALDSLEWPIGYLDFETLMTAVPQYPDVAPHEQLVTQYSLHVEASPGSELAHREYLADHTRDCRDELATELIRDAAGCRSILVYSSFEKTMIRGLANVLPAYAPELADIEARLFDLEPVVRRGLVHPDFGGRSSIKVVLPVLAPDLRYADLHIGDGGAAVAAFANLASGEVTDEEIRAVRGALLEYCKLDTLAMVRVRRALLESTVR
;
A
#
# COMPACT_ATOMS: atom_id res chain seq x y z
N MET A 1 22.45 0.64 27.76
CA MET A 1 21.55 0.64 26.58
C MET A 1 21.58 -0.76 26.01
N PRO A 2 20.44 -1.35 25.61
CA PRO A 2 20.47 -2.62 24.88
C PRO A 2 21.40 -2.47 23.68
N THR A 3 22.23 -3.47 23.44
CA THR A 3 23.16 -3.50 22.30
C THR A 3 22.32 -3.51 21.03
N ARG A 4 22.35 -2.43 20.25
CA ARG A 4 21.64 -2.37 18.95
C ARG A 4 22.21 -3.45 18.04
N THR A 5 21.33 -4.15 17.34
CA THR A 5 21.67 -5.13 16.30
C THR A 5 21.00 -4.73 15.00
N VAL A 6 21.60 -5.07 13.87
CA VAL A 6 20.99 -4.91 12.55
C VAL A 6 19.97 -6.03 12.37
N THR A 7 18.72 -5.65 12.12
CA THR A 7 17.62 -6.57 11.80
C THR A 7 17.47 -6.76 10.28
N LYS A 8 16.58 -7.67 9.87
CA LYS A 8 16.20 -7.88 8.46
C LYS A 8 15.79 -6.58 7.76
N HIS A 9 14.88 -5.82 8.39
CA HIS A 9 14.41 -4.54 7.88
C HIS A 9 15.56 -3.52 7.72
N ASP A 10 16.46 -3.45 8.71
CA ASP A 10 17.60 -2.53 8.66
C ASP A 10 18.57 -2.87 7.53
N PHE A 11 18.89 -4.17 7.37
CA PHE A 11 19.81 -4.65 6.34
C PHE A 11 19.27 -4.39 4.94
N LEU A 12 18.03 -4.78 4.66
CA LEU A 12 17.40 -4.60 3.36
C LEU A 12 17.23 -3.11 3.02
N THR A 13 16.89 -2.27 4.01
CA THR A 13 16.87 -0.80 3.83
C THR A 13 18.26 -0.25 3.50
N ALA A 14 19.32 -0.82 4.09
CA ALA A 14 20.69 -0.39 3.87
C ALA A 14 21.26 -0.79 2.49
N LEU A 15 20.66 -1.78 1.80
CA LEU A 15 20.99 -2.12 0.42
C LEU A 15 20.70 -0.95 -0.52
N GLY A 16 19.55 -0.29 -0.34
CA GLY A 16 19.20 0.93 -1.08
C GLY A 16 19.84 2.18 -0.50
N CYS A 17 19.62 2.48 0.79
CA CYS A 17 20.15 3.69 1.42
C CYS A 17 20.59 3.48 2.87
N LYS A 18 21.91 3.38 3.08
CA LYS A 18 22.56 3.29 4.40
C LYS A 18 22.21 4.43 5.35
N THR A 19 21.98 5.63 4.83
CA THR A 19 21.59 6.79 5.65
C THR A 19 20.17 6.62 6.17
N ARG A 20 19.23 6.14 5.34
CA ARG A 20 17.85 5.86 5.73
C ARG A 20 17.80 4.78 6.81
N ALA A 21 18.48 3.65 6.60
CA ALA A 21 18.59 2.58 7.59
C ALA A 21 19.17 3.07 8.93
N TRP A 22 20.20 3.93 8.89
CA TRP A 22 20.80 4.47 10.10
C TRP A 22 19.85 5.36 10.92
N TYR A 23 18.99 6.15 10.25
CA TYR A 23 17.95 6.94 10.92
C TYR A 23 16.90 6.02 11.55
N GLY A 24 16.40 5.04 10.80
CA GLY A 24 15.40 4.07 11.29
C GLY A 24 15.83 3.36 12.57
N MET A 25 17.08 2.90 12.66
CA MET A 25 17.63 2.23 13.86
C MET A 25 17.71 3.13 15.12
N ARG A 26 17.60 4.44 14.97
CA ARG A 26 17.73 5.42 16.07
C ARG A 26 16.43 6.05 16.48
N GLU A 27 15.39 5.85 15.69
CA GLU A 27 14.09 6.42 15.95
C GLU A 27 13.18 5.37 16.53
N SER A 28 12.50 5.74 17.59
CA SER A 28 11.23 5.11 17.90
C SER A 28 10.31 5.50 16.76
N GLY A 29 9.84 4.53 15.97
CA GLY A 29 8.85 4.80 14.93
C GLY A 29 7.68 5.63 15.50
N GLY A 30 7.02 6.41 14.63
CA GLY A 30 5.79 7.09 15.01
C GLY A 30 4.75 6.10 15.54
N ALA A 31 3.72 6.61 16.23
CA ALA A 31 2.60 5.76 16.62
C ALA A 31 2.02 5.11 15.35
N PRO A 32 1.81 3.78 15.34
CA PRO A 32 1.25 3.09 14.18
C PRO A 32 -0.13 3.65 13.86
N THR A 33 -0.40 3.86 12.57
CA THR A 33 -1.72 4.25 12.07
C THR A 33 -2.73 3.11 12.29
N PRO A 34 -4.05 3.37 12.25
CA PRO A 34 -5.05 2.30 12.30
C PRO A 34 -4.83 1.21 11.24
N ALA A 35 -4.40 1.59 10.03
CA ALA A 35 -4.04 0.65 8.97
C ALA A 35 -2.80 -0.19 9.32
N ASP A 36 -1.79 0.41 9.97
CA ASP A 36 -0.61 -0.35 10.45
C ASP A 36 -1.01 -1.37 11.51
N LEU A 37 -1.86 -0.98 12.45
CA LEU A 37 -2.36 -1.87 13.51
C LEU A 37 -3.16 -3.04 12.94
N LEU A 38 -4.03 -2.80 11.96
CA LEU A 38 -4.75 -3.87 11.25
C LEU A 38 -3.75 -4.83 10.60
N ARG A 39 -2.82 -4.33 9.78
CA ARG A 39 -1.82 -5.16 9.08
C ARG A 39 -0.96 -5.98 10.05
N MET A 40 -0.58 -5.40 11.19
CA MET A 40 0.15 -6.12 12.24
C MET A 40 -0.68 -7.26 12.83
N ARG A 41 -1.96 -7.01 13.13
CA ARG A 41 -2.88 -8.03 13.66
C ARG A 41 -3.12 -9.16 12.66
N GLU A 42 -3.36 -8.82 11.40
CA GLU A 42 -3.51 -9.81 10.33
C GLU A 42 -2.24 -10.65 10.15
N GLY A 43 -1.07 -10.00 10.16
CA GLY A 43 0.21 -10.71 10.15
C GLY A 43 0.30 -11.71 11.29
N GLN A 44 -0.01 -11.30 12.53
CA GLN A 44 -0.02 -12.19 13.69
C GLN A 44 -1.03 -13.34 13.55
N ASP A 45 -2.21 -13.07 12.98
CA ASP A 45 -3.23 -14.09 12.71
C ASP A 45 -2.73 -15.16 11.74
N VAL A 46 -2.17 -14.74 10.61
CA VAL A 46 -1.59 -15.61 9.60
C VAL A 46 -0.46 -16.45 10.19
N HIS A 47 0.46 -15.85 10.95
CA HIS A 47 1.58 -16.59 11.57
C HIS A 47 1.07 -17.61 12.60
N ARG A 48 0.03 -17.27 13.38
CA ARG A 48 -0.57 -18.20 14.34
C ARG A 48 -1.23 -19.39 13.64
N ARG A 49 -2.01 -19.14 12.58
CA ARG A 49 -2.67 -20.20 11.78
C ARG A 49 -1.66 -21.11 11.09
N ALA A 50 -0.55 -20.56 10.60
CA ALA A 50 0.51 -21.34 9.96
C ALA A 50 1.16 -22.38 10.88
N GLN A 51 1.13 -22.18 12.21
CA GLN A 51 1.61 -23.19 13.16
C GLN A 51 0.82 -24.51 13.07
N SER A 52 -0.41 -24.49 12.55
CA SER A 52 -1.21 -25.69 12.31
C SER A 52 -0.59 -26.66 11.29
N LEU A 53 0.32 -26.19 10.43
CA LEU A 53 1.11 -27.05 9.52
C LEU A 53 2.03 -28.02 10.29
N TYR A 54 2.41 -27.66 11.52
CA TYR A 54 3.27 -28.44 12.39
C TYR A 54 2.79 -28.43 13.84
N PRO A 55 1.75 -29.21 14.17
CA PRO A 55 1.11 -29.17 15.49
C PRO A 55 2.03 -29.56 16.67
N ASN A 56 3.13 -30.28 16.39
CA ASN A 56 4.12 -30.69 17.38
C ASN A 56 5.31 -29.71 17.50
N GLY A 57 5.25 -28.55 16.83
CA GLY A 57 6.35 -27.59 16.85
C GLY A 57 6.50 -26.87 18.19
N VAL A 58 7.75 -26.55 18.55
CA VAL A 58 8.10 -25.96 19.84
C VAL A 58 8.50 -24.51 19.66
N PHE A 59 7.84 -23.59 20.36
CA PHE A 59 8.16 -22.16 20.31
C PHE A 59 9.47 -21.84 21.05
N ALA A 60 10.44 -21.23 20.38
CA ALA A 60 11.69 -20.78 20.98
C ALA A 60 11.60 -19.37 21.57
N GLY A 61 11.29 -18.36 20.76
CA GLY A 61 11.14 -16.95 21.16
C GLY A 61 12.40 -16.25 21.71
N SER A 62 13.50 -16.98 21.92
CA SER A 62 14.78 -16.45 22.43
C SER A 62 15.96 -17.26 21.91
N ILE A 63 17.12 -16.61 21.80
CA ILE A 63 18.35 -17.23 21.29
C ILE A 63 18.79 -18.42 22.16
N GLU A 64 18.67 -18.31 23.48
CA GLU A 64 19.07 -19.36 24.41
C GLU A 64 18.20 -20.61 24.24
N LYS A 65 16.87 -20.42 24.19
CA LYS A 65 15.94 -21.53 23.96
C LYS A 65 16.12 -22.14 22.56
N THR A 66 16.38 -21.33 21.54
CA THR A 66 16.70 -21.83 20.19
C THR A 66 17.90 -22.77 20.21
N LYS A 67 19.00 -22.42 20.89
CA LYS A 67 20.18 -23.28 21.01
C LYS A 67 19.88 -24.61 21.70
N GLN A 68 19.11 -24.56 22.79
CA GLN A 68 18.71 -25.76 23.54
C GLN A 68 17.87 -26.71 22.66
N LEU A 69 16.85 -26.18 21.97
CA LEU A 69 15.97 -26.96 21.11
C LEU A 69 16.70 -27.54 19.89
N ILE A 70 17.69 -26.84 19.33
CA ILE A 70 18.49 -27.37 18.21
C ILE A 70 19.26 -28.64 18.62
N LEU A 71 19.75 -28.70 19.86
CA LEU A 71 20.49 -29.84 20.40
C LEU A 71 19.59 -31.02 20.76
N ASP A 72 18.33 -30.75 21.12
CA ASP A 72 17.34 -31.78 21.39
C ASP A 72 16.89 -32.48 20.08
N ARG A 73 17.34 -33.74 19.91
CA ARG A 73 17.04 -34.53 18.72
C ARG A 73 15.58 -34.96 18.60
N THR A 74 14.80 -34.86 19.68
CA THR A 74 13.36 -35.18 19.67
C THR A 74 12.53 -34.04 19.09
N VAL A 75 13.09 -32.82 19.02
CA VAL A 75 12.42 -31.65 18.46
C VAL A 75 12.65 -31.59 16.94
N GLU A 76 11.57 -31.71 16.19
CA GLU A 76 11.58 -31.67 14.72
C GLU A 76 11.30 -30.27 14.16
N ILE A 77 10.48 -29.47 14.83
CA ILE A 77 10.08 -28.13 14.38
C ILE A 77 10.28 -27.13 15.52
N ILE A 78 10.93 -26.02 15.23
CA ILE A 78 11.12 -24.92 16.16
C ILE A 78 10.53 -23.66 15.56
N PHE A 79 9.50 -23.11 16.18
CA PHE A 79 8.94 -21.82 15.79
C PHE A 79 9.76 -20.67 16.37
N GLU A 80 9.85 -19.58 15.60
CA GLU A 80 10.41 -18.30 16.06
C GLU A 80 11.86 -18.47 16.56
N ALA A 81 12.64 -19.24 15.79
CA ALA A 81 14.04 -19.53 16.07
C ALA A 81 14.89 -18.27 15.87
N ALA A 82 15.59 -17.84 16.91
CA ALA A 82 16.33 -16.58 16.92
C ALA A 82 17.85 -16.81 16.81
N PHE A 83 18.49 -16.02 15.95
CA PHE A 83 19.93 -16.07 15.67
C PHE A 83 20.54 -14.68 15.85
N THR A 84 21.75 -14.63 16.40
CA THR A 84 22.56 -13.42 16.44
C THR A 84 24.03 -13.76 16.26
N ILE A 85 24.71 -12.96 15.44
CA ILE A 85 26.14 -13.10 15.14
C ILE A 85 26.64 -11.77 14.52
N ASP A 86 27.84 -11.33 14.88
CA ASP A 86 28.51 -10.13 14.34
C ASP A 86 27.68 -8.82 14.33
N GLY A 87 26.78 -8.66 15.31
CA GLY A 87 25.90 -7.49 15.40
C GLY A 87 24.66 -7.55 14.49
N TYR A 88 24.45 -8.67 13.78
CA TYR A 88 23.22 -8.98 13.06
C TYR A 88 22.30 -9.85 13.92
N THR A 89 21.00 -9.71 13.70
CA THR A 89 20.00 -10.63 14.27
C THR A 89 18.96 -11.00 13.22
N ALA A 90 18.53 -12.24 13.25
CA ALA A 90 17.44 -12.75 12.45
C ALA A 90 16.55 -13.65 13.29
N ARG A 91 15.30 -13.76 12.87
CA ARG A 91 14.35 -14.70 13.41
C ARG A 91 13.68 -15.42 12.25
N ALA A 92 13.78 -16.75 12.26
CA ALA A 92 13.06 -17.59 11.34
C ALA A 92 11.68 -17.91 11.91
N ASP A 93 10.64 -17.85 11.09
CA ASP A 93 9.27 -18.17 11.52
C ASP A 93 9.18 -19.64 11.95
N TRP A 94 9.84 -20.53 11.19
CA TRP A 94 10.21 -21.85 11.67
C TRP A 94 11.58 -22.32 11.20
N ILE A 95 12.11 -23.33 11.88
CA ILE A 95 13.10 -24.24 11.33
C ILE A 95 12.65 -25.69 11.50
N ARG A 96 12.84 -26.50 10.46
CA ARG A 96 12.45 -27.92 10.40
C ARG A 96 13.65 -28.82 10.24
N ARG A 97 13.78 -29.80 11.11
CA ARG A 97 14.88 -30.77 11.10
C ARG A 97 14.76 -31.68 9.88
N VAL A 98 15.86 -31.84 9.17
CA VAL A 98 16.00 -32.77 8.05
C VAL A 98 17.29 -33.58 8.20
N LYS A 99 17.49 -34.60 7.36
CA LYS A 99 18.72 -35.40 7.38
C LYS A 99 19.94 -34.51 7.19
N GLY A 100 20.78 -34.41 8.23
CA GLY A 100 22.04 -33.66 8.19
C GLY A 100 21.91 -32.14 8.36
N GLY A 101 20.74 -31.61 8.73
CA GLY A 101 20.60 -30.17 9.01
C GLY A 101 19.16 -29.69 9.17
N TRP A 102 18.89 -28.47 8.71
CA TRP A 102 17.62 -27.77 8.90
C TRP A 102 17.11 -27.11 7.62
N VAL A 103 15.81 -27.08 7.43
CA VAL A 103 15.12 -26.20 6.47
C VAL A 103 14.59 -24.98 7.24
N ILE A 104 14.76 -23.79 6.67
CA ILE A 104 14.22 -22.54 7.23
C ILE A 104 12.95 -22.17 6.47
N GLY A 105 11.86 -21.85 7.17
CA GLY A 105 10.66 -21.31 6.53
C GLY A 105 10.37 -19.88 6.95
N GLU A 106 9.82 -19.14 6.00
CA GLU A 106 9.38 -17.75 6.17
C GLU A 106 7.93 -17.63 5.68
N ILE A 107 7.06 -17.13 6.54
CA ILE A 107 5.62 -16.98 6.32
C ILE A 107 5.35 -15.59 5.75
N LYS A 108 4.53 -15.52 4.70
CA LYS A 108 4.03 -14.25 4.16
C LYS A 108 2.51 -14.28 4.10
N SER A 109 1.92 -13.15 4.44
CA SER A 109 0.49 -12.92 4.24
C SER A 109 0.12 -12.68 2.78
N SER A 110 1.05 -12.75 1.83
CA SER A 110 0.74 -12.63 0.40
C SER A 110 0.23 -13.95 -0.20
N LEU A 111 -0.61 -13.86 -1.23
CA LEU A 111 -1.03 -15.02 -2.01
C LEU A 111 0.15 -15.72 -2.70
N PHE A 112 0.04 -17.04 -2.82
CA PHE A 112 0.86 -17.85 -3.71
C PHE A 112 0.62 -17.45 -5.16
N ASN A 113 1.69 -17.41 -5.95
CA ASN A 113 1.64 -17.16 -7.39
C ASN A 113 2.48 -18.22 -8.13
N GLU A 114 1.92 -18.79 -9.19
CA GLU A 114 2.59 -19.78 -10.04
C GLU A 114 3.79 -19.19 -10.79
N ASP A 115 3.78 -17.89 -11.08
CA ASP A 115 4.91 -17.19 -11.70
C ASP A 115 6.12 -17.01 -10.76
N GLY A 116 5.98 -17.42 -9.50
CA GLY A 116 7.01 -17.33 -8.47
C GLY A 116 6.74 -16.26 -7.41
N PRO A 117 7.55 -16.25 -6.34
CA PRO A 117 7.42 -15.29 -5.26
C PRO A 117 7.93 -13.92 -5.70
N LYS A 118 7.57 -12.89 -4.92
CA LYS A 118 8.16 -11.56 -5.08
C LYS A 118 9.62 -11.55 -4.64
N ASP A 119 10.46 -10.76 -5.33
CA ASP A 119 11.88 -10.56 -4.98
C ASP A 119 12.09 -10.12 -3.53
N GLU A 120 11.17 -9.29 -2.99
CA GLU A 120 11.22 -8.85 -1.58
C GLU A 120 11.13 -10.02 -0.60
N HIS A 121 10.34 -11.06 -0.91
CA HIS A 121 10.24 -12.26 -0.06
C HIS A 121 11.51 -13.10 -0.12
N LEU A 122 12.13 -13.20 -1.29
CA LEU A 122 13.42 -13.89 -1.46
C LEU A 122 14.53 -13.16 -0.70
N GLY A 123 14.56 -11.83 -0.75
CA GLY A 123 15.49 -11.00 0.03
C GLY A 123 15.31 -11.18 1.55
N ASP A 124 14.06 -11.22 2.02
CA ASP A 124 13.75 -11.50 3.42
C ASP A 124 14.28 -12.88 3.87
N LEU A 125 13.97 -13.93 3.10
CA LEU A 125 14.40 -15.29 3.38
C LEU A 125 15.93 -15.43 3.31
N ALA A 126 16.56 -14.80 2.31
CA ALA A 126 18.01 -14.80 2.14
C ALA A 126 18.73 -14.19 3.34
N TYR A 127 18.24 -13.06 3.87
CA TYR A 127 18.81 -12.45 5.07
C TYR A 127 18.74 -13.41 6.26
N THR A 128 17.57 -14.02 6.51
CA THR A 128 17.37 -14.94 7.63
C THR A 128 18.29 -16.17 7.51
N VAL A 129 18.38 -16.77 6.32
CA VAL A 129 19.25 -17.92 6.05
C VAL A 129 20.72 -17.56 6.19
N MET A 130 21.15 -16.41 5.67
CA MET A 130 22.53 -15.93 5.80
C MET A 130 22.94 -15.81 7.27
N VAL A 131 22.14 -15.12 8.09
CA VAL A 131 22.44 -14.93 9.52
C VAL A 131 22.43 -16.27 10.27
N ALA A 132 21.46 -17.15 10.00
CA ALA A 132 21.39 -18.47 10.64
C ALA A 132 22.60 -19.36 10.31
N ARG A 133 23.05 -19.37 9.04
CA ARG A 133 24.26 -20.09 8.61
C ARG A 133 25.51 -19.55 9.30
N ARG A 134 25.68 -18.22 9.33
CA ARG A 134 26.81 -17.55 10.02
C ARG A 134 26.80 -17.82 11.52
N ALA A 135 25.61 -17.97 12.12
CA ALA A 135 25.44 -18.37 13.51
C ALA A 135 25.68 -19.88 13.77
N GLY A 136 26.04 -20.66 12.73
CA GLY A 136 26.43 -22.07 12.85
C GLY A 136 25.32 -23.08 12.57
N LEU A 137 24.14 -22.66 12.12
CA LEU A 137 23.07 -23.60 11.76
C LEU A 137 23.38 -24.27 10.41
N PRO A 138 23.40 -25.63 10.33
CA PRO A 138 23.59 -26.33 9.06
C PRO A 138 22.30 -26.29 8.23
N VAL A 139 22.05 -25.17 7.55
CA VAL A 139 20.87 -24.99 6.69
C VAL A 139 21.02 -25.78 5.38
N LYS A 140 20.05 -26.65 5.09
CA LYS A 140 20.00 -27.53 3.90
C LYS A 140 19.02 -27.06 2.84
N GLY A 141 18.04 -26.25 3.21
CA GLY A 141 17.10 -25.65 2.28
C GLY A 141 16.32 -24.52 2.94
N CYS A 142 15.51 -23.85 2.15
CA CYS A 142 14.61 -22.82 2.64
C CYS A 142 13.32 -22.78 1.82
N GLU A 143 12.22 -22.50 2.49
CA GLU A 143 10.86 -22.53 1.94
C GLU A 143 10.12 -21.23 2.26
N LEU A 144 9.27 -20.78 1.34
CA LEU A 144 8.28 -19.74 1.60
C LEU A 144 6.93 -20.40 1.90
N VAL A 145 6.19 -19.81 2.82
CA VAL A 145 4.82 -20.21 3.17
C VAL A 145 3.90 -19.06 2.78
N LEU A 146 3.16 -19.24 1.68
CA LEU A 146 2.29 -18.23 1.07
C LEU A 146 0.82 -18.62 1.21
N MET A 147 -0.09 -17.66 1.07
CA MET A 147 -1.53 -17.91 1.24
C MET A 147 -2.15 -18.56 0.01
N ASN A 148 -3.02 -19.54 0.23
CA ASN A 148 -3.81 -20.21 -0.80
C ASN A 148 -5.08 -19.39 -1.12
N ARG A 149 -5.24 -18.99 -2.38
CA ARG A 149 -6.42 -18.23 -2.84
C ARG A 149 -7.72 -19.03 -2.85
N ASP A 150 -7.64 -20.35 -2.85
CA ASP A 150 -8.82 -21.21 -2.88
C ASP A 150 -9.38 -21.48 -1.48
N TRP A 151 -8.67 -21.04 -0.43
CA TRP A 151 -9.16 -21.17 0.93
C TRP A 151 -10.41 -20.31 1.18
N ARG A 152 -11.31 -20.80 2.03
CA ARG A 152 -12.55 -20.14 2.43
C ARG A 152 -12.73 -20.25 3.94
N LEU A 153 -13.35 -19.25 4.54
CA LEU A 153 -13.55 -19.21 5.98
C LEU A 153 -14.37 -20.43 6.44
N GLY A 154 -13.80 -21.22 7.34
CA GLY A 154 -14.36 -22.50 7.80
C GLY A 154 -13.63 -23.73 7.27
N MET A 155 -12.77 -23.58 6.25
CA MET A 155 -11.82 -24.63 5.85
C MET A 155 -10.70 -24.81 6.90
N PRO A 156 -10.05 -25.98 6.97
CA PRO A 156 -8.91 -26.21 7.86
C PRO A 156 -7.79 -25.18 7.65
N ASP A 157 -7.17 -24.71 8.75
CA ASP A 157 -6.05 -23.76 8.68
C ASP A 157 -4.86 -24.23 7.83
N PRO A 158 -4.46 -25.53 7.82
CA PRO A 158 -3.37 -25.98 6.94
C PRO A 158 -3.62 -25.71 5.46
N ASP A 159 -4.88 -25.72 5.02
CA ASP A 159 -5.26 -25.52 3.62
C ASP A 159 -5.16 -24.04 3.20
N LEU A 160 -4.98 -23.12 4.16
CA LEU A 160 -4.72 -21.70 3.93
C LEU A 160 -3.33 -21.47 3.35
N PHE A 161 -2.43 -22.45 3.39
CA PHE A 161 -1.02 -22.27 3.08
C PHE A 161 -0.53 -23.14 1.93
N VAL A 162 0.31 -22.54 1.08
CA VAL A 162 1.13 -23.23 0.09
C VAL A 162 2.58 -23.09 0.50
N VAL A 163 3.28 -24.22 0.64
CA VAL A 163 4.71 -24.26 1.00
C VAL A 163 5.53 -24.56 -0.25
N SER A 164 6.48 -23.70 -0.59
CA SER A 164 7.33 -23.84 -1.79
C SER A 164 8.82 -23.70 -1.46
N ASP A 165 9.64 -24.61 -1.98
CA ASP A 165 11.11 -24.52 -1.87
C ASP A 165 11.63 -23.40 -2.76
N HIS A 166 12.52 -22.57 -2.23
CA HIS A 166 13.22 -21.51 -2.96
C HIS A 166 14.72 -21.54 -2.68
N THR A 167 15.27 -22.73 -2.43
CA THR A 167 16.67 -22.88 -2.08
C THR A 167 17.58 -22.44 -3.22
N GLY A 168 17.21 -22.70 -4.47
CA GLY A 168 18.02 -22.33 -5.64
C GLY A 168 18.09 -20.82 -5.84
N GLU A 169 16.96 -20.13 -5.70
CA GLU A 169 16.79 -18.70 -5.94
C GLU A 169 17.39 -17.83 -4.83
N VAL A 170 17.38 -18.34 -3.59
CA VAL A 170 17.91 -17.62 -2.42
C VAL A 170 19.44 -17.64 -2.37
N MET A 171 20.10 -18.66 -2.91
CA MET A 171 21.56 -18.82 -2.80
C MET A 171 22.37 -17.68 -3.44
N PRO A 172 22.07 -17.24 -4.69
CA PRO A 172 22.75 -16.10 -5.29
C PRO A 172 22.58 -14.81 -4.46
N ILE A 173 21.39 -14.58 -3.90
CA ILE A 173 21.11 -13.40 -3.07
C ILE A 173 21.95 -13.43 -1.79
N ILE A 174 22.10 -14.61 -1.17
CA ILE A 174 23.00 -14.79 -0.02
C ILE A 174 24.45 -14.45 -0.39
N ASP A 175 24.92 -14.84 -1.57
CA ASP A 175 26.28 -14.55 -2.03
C ASP A 175 26.50 -13.04 -2.19
N GLU A 176 25.52 -12.32 -2.74
CA GLU A 176 25.52 -10.85 -2.81
C GLU A 176 25.52 -10.22 -1.42
N PHE A 177 24.66 -10.69 -0.51
CA PHE A 177 24.57 -10.17 0.85
C PHE A 177 25.86 -10.42 1.65
N ASN A 178 26.52 -11.56 1.44
CA ASN A 178 27.79 -11.89 2.08
C ASN A 178 28.90 -10.89 1.72
N GLN A 179 28.91 -10.32 0.51
CA GLN A 179 29.89 -9.30 0.11
C GLN A 179 29.73 -7.98 0.89
N LEU A 180 28.53 -7.74 1.44
CA LEU A 180 28.19 -6.54 2.21
C LEU A 180 28.24 -6.75 3.73
N TRP A 181 28.42 -8.00 4.19
CA TRP A 181 28.40 -8.40 5.60
C TRP A 181 29.36 -7.58 6.47
N ASP A 182 30.61 -7.42 6.05
CA ASP A 182 31.62 -6.70 6.83
C ASP A 182 31.46 -5.17 6.77
N GLN A 183 30.53 -4.67 5.95
CA GLN A 183 30.33 -3.24 5.71
C GLN A 183 29.11 -2.69 6.48
N ILE A 184 27.98 -3.39 6.45
CA ILE A 184 26.68 -2.84 6.88
C ILE A 184 26.64 -2.61 8.40
N ALA A 185 26.86 -3.64 9.22
CA ALA A 185 26.77 -3.50 10.68
C ALA A 185 27.73 -2.43 11.24
N PRO A 186 29.02 -2.38 10.88
CA PRO A 186 29.92 -1.31 11.34
C PRO A 186 29.42 0.10 10.97
N LEU A 187 28.82 0.26 9.79
CA LEU A 187 28.28 1.55 9.35
C LEU A 187 26.98 1.95 10.05
N LEU A 188 26.08 1.00 10.32
CA LEU A 188 24.79 1.29 10.93
C LEU A 188 24.86 1.43 12.45
N LEU A 189 25.75 0.69 13.11
CA LEU A 189 25.86 0.65 14.58
C LEU A 189 26.69 1.81 15.15
N ARG A 190 27.52 2.48 14.35
CA ARG A 190 28.32 3.64 14.82
C ARG A 190 27.45 4.86 15.13
N ARG A 191 27.89 5.70 16.07
CA ARG A 191 27.15 6.93 16.45
C ARG A 191 27.09 7.99 15.36
N SER A 192 28.08 8.05 14.47
CA SER A 192 28.12 9.02 13.38
C SER A 192 27.24 8.57 12.21
N ARG A 193 26.37 9.47 11.76
CA ARG A 193 25.54 9.25 10.57
C ARG A 193 26.40 8.95 9.32
N PRO A 194 26.03 7.97 8.48
CA PRO A 194 26.62 7.80 7.15
C PRO A 194 26.49 9.07 6.31
N SER A 195 27.45 9.30 5.41
CA SER A 195 27.39 10.43 4.49
C SER A 195 26.16 10.28 3.59
N PRO A 196 25.24 11.26 3.60
CA PRO A 196 24.05 11.19 2.77
C PRO A 196 24.41 11.49 1.32
N HIS A 197 23.66 10.93 0.39
CA HIS A 197 23.77 11.25 -1.03
C HIS A 197 22.40 11.14 -1.68
N TRP A 198 22.23 11.81 -2.82
CA TRP A 198 21.06 11.68 -3.65
C TRP A 198 21.04 10.28 -4.27
N CYS A 199 20.00 9.51 -3.97
CA CYS A 199 19.79 8.14 -4.44
C CYS A 199 18.32 7.97 -4.83
N TRP A 200 18.02 6.92 -5.59
CA TRP A 200 16.69 6.66 -6.13
C TRP A 200 15.64 6.45 -5.01
N GLU A 201 16.07 5.92 -3.88
CA GLU A 201 15.28 5.68 -2.67
C GLU A 201 14.82 6.96 -1.99
N CYS A 202 15.42 8.12 -2.31
CA CYS A 202 15.03 9.41 -1.72
C CYS A 202 13.59 9.81 -2.06
N ARG A 203 13.03 9.29 -3.16
CA ARG A 203 11.66 9.61 -3.62
C ARG A 203 10.57 9.24 -2.59
N ASP A 204 10.80 8.16 -1.84
CA ASP A 204 9.86 7.59 -0.87
C ASP A 204 10.47 7.62 0.55
N CYS A 205 11.48 8.48 0.78
CA CYS A 205 12.17 8.57 2.06
C CYS A 205 11.55 9.65 2.94
N GLU A 206 11.02 9.23 4.08
CA GLU A 206 10.41 10.04 5.13
C GLU A 206 11.38 11.05 5.76
N TYR A 207 12.69 10.91 5.51
CA TYR A 207 13.72 11.81 6.03
C TYR A 207 14.22 12.83 5.00
N PHE A 208 13.82 12.67 3.73
CA PHE A 208 14.38 13.41 2.60
C PHE A 208 14.23 14.92 2.79
N ALA A 209 12.99 15.39 2.99
CA ALA A 209 12.66 16.81 3.03
C ALA A 209 13.07 17.50 4.35
N ASP A 210 13.04 16.78 5.47
CA ASP A 210 13.14 17.42 6.79
C ASP A 210 14.56 17.45 7.36
N ARG A 211 15.41 16.47 7.01
CA ARG A 211 16.72 16.30 7.67
C ARG A 211 17.82 15.63 6.85
N CYS A 212 17.57 15.35 5.56
CA CYS A 212 18.54 14.72 4.67
C CYS A 212 18.87 15.65 3.49
N VAL A 213 19.21 15.08 2.34
CA VAL A 213 19.67 15.84 1.16
C VAL A 213 18.59 16.71 0.50
N GLY A 214 17.32 16.54 0.87
CA GLY A 214 16.18 17.30 0.38
C GLY A 214 15.89 18.58 1.16
N VAL A 215 16.56 18.82 2.29
CA VAL A 215 16.34 20.01 3.13
C VAL A 215 16.53 21.29 2.33
N GLY A 216 15.51 22.15 2.34
CA GLY A 216 15.51 23.44 1.64
C GLY A 216 15.34 23.33 0.12
N ILE A 217 14.92 22.18 -0.40
CA ILE A 217 14.63 21.98 -1.82
C ILE A 217 13.12 21.92 -2.03
N SER A 218 12.56 22.99 -2.59
CA SER A 218 11.12 23.15 -2.85
C SER A 218 10.65 22.42 -4.10
N ASP A 219 11.54 22.19 -5.06
CA ASP A 219 11.25 21.65 -6.39
C ASP A 219 12.17 20.47 -6.76
N PRO A 220 12.26 19.42 -5.91
CA PRO A 220 13.11 18.27 -6.19
C PRO A 220 12.69 17.61 -7.50
N ILE A 221 13.65 17.07 -8.26
CA ILE A 221 13.36 16.39 -9.55
C ILE A 221 12.35 15.25 -9.42
N PHE A 222 12.13 14.69 -8.23
CA PHE A 222 11.09 13.69 -7.96
C PHE A 222 9.66 14.19 -8.20
N GLN A 223 9.43 15.50 -8.28
CA GLN A 223 8.15 16.08 -8.70
C GLN A 223 7.93 16.01 -10.23
N LEU A 224 8.91 15.53 -11.02
CA LEU A 224 8.69 15.28 -12.44
C LEU A 224 7.76 14.07 -12.62
N PRO A 225 6.66 14.20 -13.37
CA PRO A 225 5.77 13.10 -13.63
C PRO A 225 6.50 11.99 -14.41
N TYR A 226 6.20 10.74 -14.05
CA TYR A 226 6.76 9.54 -14.68
C TYR A 226 8.30 9.52 -14.72
N LEU A 227 8.96 10.14 -13.73
CA LEU A 227 10.41 10.02 -13.59
C LEU A 227 10.78 8.55 -13.39
N ARG A 228 11.75 8.09 -14.19
CA ARG A 228 12.33 6.74 -14.09
C ARG A 228 13.76 6.83 -13.59
N GLU A 229 14.25 5.77 -12.95
CA GLU A 229 15.58 5.70 -12.35
C GLU A 229 16.71 6.07 -13.33
N LYS A 230 16.60 5.65 -14.59
CA LYS A 230 17.57 6.02 -15.64
C LYS A 230 17.68 7.53 -15.82
N LYS A 231 16.54 8.23 -15.97
CA LYS A 231 16.52 9.70 -16.16
C LYS A 231 16.93 10.43 -14.87
N PHE A 232 16.57 9.88 -13.71
CA PHE A 232 17.08 10.36 -12.42
C PHE A 232 18.60 10.29 -12.36
N THR A 233 19.19 9.18 -12.79
CA THR A 233 20.65 8.97 -12.83
C THR A 233 21.32 9.95 -13.79
N GLU A 234 20.75 10.16 -14.98
CA GLU A 234 21.25 11.15 -15.96
C GLU A 234 21.28 12.56 -15.34
N LEU A 235 20.18 13.02 -14.75
CA LEU A 235 20.09 14.34 -14.13
C LEU A 235 21.05 14.50 -12.94
N THR A 236 21.09 13.52 -12.04
CA THR A 236 21.94 13.59 -10.84
C THR A 236 23.44 13.50 -11.17
N THR A 237 23.82 12.77 -12.21
CA THR A 237 25.22 12.75 -12.72
C THR A 237 25.65 14.13 -13.23
N MET A 238 24.71 14.93 -13.75
CA MET A 238 24.94 16.32 -14.14
C MET A 238 24.91 17.30 -12.96
N GLY A 239 24.72 16.81 -11.72
CA GLY A 239 24.55 17.65 -10.52
C GLY A 239 23.17 18.31 -10.42
N VAL A 240 22.19 17.89 -11.23
CA VAL A 240 20.84 18.47 -11.25
C VAL A 240 19.94 17.73 -10.26
N THR A 241 19.54 18.44 -9.20
CA THR A 241 18.65 17.92 -8.14
C THR A 241 17.31 18.66 -8.05
N ARG A 242 17.18 19.78 -8.77
CA ARG A 242 16.00 20.65 -8.81
C ARG A 242 15.44 20.78 -10.22
N ILE A 243 14.12 20.88 -10.34
CA ILE A 243 13.42 21.07 -11.62
C ILE A 243 13.79 22.42 -12.26
N SER A 244 13.91 23.47 -11.45
CA SER A 244 14.38 24.80 -11.87
C SER A 244 15.80 24.78 -12.44
N SER A 245 16.62 23.80 -12.08
CA SER A 245 18.02 23.69 -12.53
C SER A 245 18.21 22.76 -13.74
N ILE A 246 17.13 22.16 -14.28
CA ILE A 246 17.21 21.30 -15.47
C ILE A 246 17.61 22.15 -16.70
N PRO A 247 18.71 21.82 -17.39
CA PRO A 247 19.14 22.53 -18.61
C PRO A 247 18.05 22.55 -19.68
N SER A 248 17.98 23.63 -20.47
CA SER A 248 16.96 23.79 -21.50
C SER A 248 17.08 22.81 -22.67
N ASP A 249 18.28 22.29 -22.91
CA ASP A 249 18.59 21.27 -23.92
C ASP A 249 18.36 19.84 -23.41
N PHE A 250 18.10 19.67 -22.10
CA PHE A 250 17.78 18.36 -21.55
C PHE A 250 16.39 17.91 -21.99
N LYS A 251 16.31 16.72 -22.58
CA LYS A 251 15.07 16.21 -23.17
C LYS A 251 14.05 15.77 -22.09
N LEU A 252 13.02 16.59 -21.91
CA LEU A 252 11.83 16.27 -21.14
C LEU A 252 10.72 15.74 -22.07
N SER A 253 9.83 14.90 -21.57
CA SER A 253 8.55 14.63 -22.25
C SER A 253 7.62 15.83 -22.11
N ASP A 254 6.57 15.90 -22.91
CA ASP A 254 5.62 17.03 -22.87
C ASP A 254 5.03 17.25 -21.47
N SER A 255 4.60 16.17 -20.80
CA SER A 255 4.08 16.25 -19.41
C SER A 255 5.14 16.74 -18.40
N GLN A 256 6.40 16.32 -18.57
CA GLN A 256 7.50 16.79 -17.72
C GLN A 256 7.82 18.26 -18.00
N LEU A 257 7.76 18.69 -19.26
CA LEU A 257 7.99 20.08 -19.66
C LEU A 257 6.88 21.00 -19.13
N THR A 258 5.60 20.59 -19.20
CA THR A 258 4.48 21.34 -18.63
C THR A 258 4.64 21.50 -17.11
N THR A 259 5.00 20.42 -16.40
CA THR A 259 5.27 20.47 -14.96
C THR A 259 6.46 21.39 -14.62
N ALA A 260 7.56 21.25 -15.38
CA ALA A 260 8.73 22.11 -15.20
C ALA A 260 8.40 23.59 -15.45
N THR A 261 7.57 23.87 -16.45
CA THR A 261 7.12 25.23 -16.78
C THR A 261 6.25 25.80 -15.67
N ALA A 262 5.27 25.02 -15.15
CA ALA A 262 4.43 25.43 -14.04
C ALA A 262 5.29 25.83 -12.83
N ILE A 263 6.22 24.97 -12.43
CA ILE A 263 7.11 25.19 -11.28
C ILE A 263 8.02 26.41 -11.49
N ARG A 264 8.61 26.56 -12.67
CA ARG A 264 9.51 27.69 -12.98
C ARG A 264 8.80 29.03 -13.00
N THR A 265 7.59 29.07 -13.56
CA THR A 265 6.78 30.29 -13.66
C THR A 265 5.95 30.55 -12.39
N LYS A 266 5.91 29.58 -11.46
CA LYS A 266 5.02 29.57 -10.28
C LYS A 266 3.56 29.85 -10.65
N SER A 267 3.16 29.40 -11.84
CA SER A 267 1.85 29.69 -12.41
C SER A 267 1.24 28.40 -12.98
N PRO A 268 -0.07 28.16 -12.77
CA PRO A 268 -0.73 27.00 -13.32
C PRO A 268 -0.65 26.97 -14.85
N GLN A 269 -0.52 25.79 -15.43
CA GLN A 269 -0.66 25.57 -16.86
C GLN A 269 -2.05 24.97 -17.09
N ILE A 270 -2.90 25.72 -17.79
CA ILE A 270 -4.31 25.38 -18.00
C ILE A 270 -4.54 25.14 -19.48
N ASP A 271 -5.01 23.95 -19.82
CA ASP A 271 -5.52 23.63 -21.15
C ASP A 271 -7.06 23.71 -21.13
N THR A 272 -7.55 24.92 -21.41
CA THR A 272 -8.98 25.22 -21.43
C THR A 272 -9.74 24.37 -22.45
N ALA A 273 -9.12 24.06 -23.60
CA ALA A 273 -9.76 23.27 -24.65
C ALA A 273 -9.94 21.82 -24.18
N GLU A 274 -8.92 21.23 -23.56
CA GLU A 274 -8.99 19.88 -23.00
C GLU A 274 -10.04 19.77 -21.89
N ILE A 275 -10.06 20.72 -20.95
CA ILE A 275 -11.04 20.72 -19.86
C ILE A 275 -12.47 20.83 -20.41
N ARG A 276 -12.72 21.77 -21.33
CA ARG A 276 -14.05 21.99 -21.90
C ARG A 276 -14.52 20.80 -22.72
N LEU A 277 -13.65 20.30 -23.61
CA LEU A 277 -13.95 19.13 -24.43
C LEU A 277 -14.39 17.94 -23.58
N ALA A 278 -13.70 17.70 -22.45
CA ALA A 278 -14.00 16.58 -21.57
C ALA A 278 -15.25 16.82 -20.69
N LEU A 279 -15.40 18.00 -20.08
CA LEU A 279 -16.51 18.24 -19.13
C LEU A 279 -17.83 18.59 -19.80
N ASP A 280 -17.81 19.16 -21.01
CA ASP A 280 -19.03 19.46 -21.78
C ASP A 280 -19.64 18.20 -22.40
N SER A 281 -18.93 17.05 -22.40
CA SER A 281 -19.48 15.76 -22.84
C SER A 281 -20.32 15.06 -21.77
N LEU A 282 -20.42 15.61 -20.56
CA LEU A 282 -21.22 15.03 -19.47
C LEU A 282 -22.72 15.27 -19.71
N GLU A 283 -23.51 14.22 -19.50
CA GLU A 283 -24.96 14.26 -19.61
C GLU A 283 -25.62 14.31 -18.23
N TRP A 284 -26.69 15.09 -18.12
CA TRP A 284 -27.43 15.31 -16.88
C TRP A 284 -28.60 14.34 -16.73
N PRO A 285 -28.94 13.88 -15.51
CA PRO A 285 -28.29 14.13 -14.22
C PRO A 285 -26.89 13.53 -14.08
N ILE A 286 -25.99 14.20 -13.37
CA ILE A 286 -24.62 13.71 -13.10
C ILE A 286 -24.57 13.11 -11.70
N GLY A 287 -24.19 11.84 -11.61
CA GLY A 287 -23.82 11.18 -10.35
C GLY A 287 -22.33 11.35 -10.05
N TYR A 288 -21.96 11.39 -8.77
CA TYR A 288 -20.57 11.37 -8.29
C TYR A 288 -20.45 10.20 -7.34
N LEU A 289 -19.71 9.16 -7.74
CA LEU A 289 -19.69 7.86 -7.07
C LEU A 289 -18.30 7.59 -6.47
N ASP A 290 -18.29 7.15 -5.23
CA ASP A 290 -17.09 6.71 -4.51
C ASP A 290 -17.39 5.42 -3.74
N PHE A 291 -16.39 4.54 -3.61
CA PHE A 291 -16.50 3.28 -2.88
C PHE A 291 -15.47 3.17 -1.76
N GLU A 292 -15.94 2.70 -0.60
CA GLU A 292 -15.04 2.10 0.39
C GLU A 292 -15.05 0.58 0.26
N THR A 293 -13.91 -0.01 0.63
CA THR A 293 -13.68 -1.43 0.43
C THR A 293 -12.98 -2.06 1.62
N LEU A 294 -13.03 -3.39 1.65
CA LEU A 294 -12.30 -4.22 2.60
C LEU A 294 -11.51 -5.27 1.82
N MET A 295 -10.24 -5.42 2.15
CA MET A 295 -9.40 -6.52 1.71
C MET A 295 -8.58 -6.98 2.90
N THR A 296 -8.72 -8.25 3.26
CA THR A 296 -8.06 -8.84 4.42
C THR A 296 -7.29 -10.09 4.03
N ALA A 297 -6.19 -10.38 4.74
CA ALA A 297 -5.41 -11.58 4.54
C ALA A 297 -6.25 -12.82 4.82
N VAL A 298 -6.95 -12.83 5.96
CA VAL A 298 -7.94 -13.86 6.29
C VAL A 298 -9.34 -13.26 6.12
N PRO A 299 -10.17 -13.79 5.21
CA PRO A 299 -11.49 -13.24 4.90
C PRO A 299 -12.43 -13.32 6.10
N GLN A 300 -13.32 -12.33 6.20
CA GLN A 300 -14.30 -12.21 7.30
C GLN A 300 -15.59 -13.01 7.04
N TYR A 301 -15.83 -13.45 5.80
CA TYR A 301 -17.07 -14.12 5.39
C TYR A 301 -16.79 -15.46 4.68
N PRO A 302 -17.69 -16.47 4.80
CA PRO A 302 -17.48 -17.83 4.27
C PRO A 302 -17.08 -17.90 2.78
N ASP A 303 -17.79 -17.18 1.91
CA ASP A 303 -17.63 -17.31 0.45
C ASP A 303 -16.63 -16.30 -0.15
N VAL A 304 -15.77 -15.72 0.68
CA VAL A 304 -14.76 -14.71 0.29
C VAL A 304 -13.37 -15.34 0.38
N ALA A 305 -12.54 -15.14 -0.64
CA ALA A 305 -11.15 -15.60 -0.66
C ALA A 305 -10.21 -14.68 0.14
N PRO A 306 -9.05 -15.18 0.60
CA PRO A 306 -7.93 -14.35 1.02
C PRO A 306 -7.58 -13.26 0.01
N HIS A 307 -7.43 -12.01 0.46
CA HIS A 307 -7.18 -10.82 -0.37
C HIS A 307 -8.22 -10.55 -1.45
N GLU A 308 -9.42 -11.11 -1.34
CA GLU A 308 -10.52 -10.70 -2.19
C GLU A 308 -11.01 -9.30 -1.77
N GLN A 309 -11.10 -8.41 -2.75
CA GLN A 309 -11.59 -7.05 -2.52
C GLN A 309 -13.11 -7.05 -2.44
N LEU A 310 -13.67 -6.58 -1.33
CA LEU A 310 -15.09 -6.39 -1.13
C LEU A 310 -15.43 -4.91 -1.15
N VAL A 311 -16.49 -4.52 -1.86
CA VAL A 311 -17.12 -3.21 -1.67
C VAL A 311 -17.96 -3.28 -0.41
N THR A 312 -17.71 -2.37 0.52
CA THR A 312 -18.41 -2.33 1.83
C THR A 312 -19.29 -1.10 1.96
N GLN A 313 -19.03 -0.06 1.16
CA GLN A 313 -19.76 1.19 1.21
C GLN A 313 -19.77 1.85 -0.15
N TYR A 314 -20.80 2.65 -0.43
CA TYR A 314 -20.74 3.66 -1.46
C TYR A 314 -21.36 4.98 -1.00
N SER A 315 -20.88 6.06 -1.59
CA SER A 315 -21.55 7.36 -1.58
C SER A 315 -21.89 7.77 -3.00
N LEU A 316 -23.04 8.41 -3.18
CA LEU A 316 -23.50 8.94 -4.45
C LEU A 316 -24.14 10.31 -4.26
N HIS A 317 -23.47 11.37 -4.68
CA HIS A 317 -24.12 12.67 -4.88
C HIS A 317 -24.69 12.74 -6.28
N VAL A 318 -25.89 13.30 -6.44
CA VAL A 318 -26.55 13.50 -7.72
C VAL A 318 -26.88 14.97 -7.91
N GLU A 319 -26.36 15.55 -8.99
CA GLU A 319 -26.65 16.90 -9.44
C GLU A 319 -27.62 16.81 -10.64
N ALA A 320 -28.86 17.29 -10.46
CA ALA A 320 -29.92 17.11 -11.45
C ALA A 320 -29.73 17.98 -12.70
N SER A 321 -29.18 19.17 -12.52
CA SER A 321 -28.87 20.13 -13.58
C SER A 321 -27.74 21.08 -13.11
N PRO A 322 -27.10 21.85 -14.02
CA PRO A 322 -25.99 22.73 -13.64
C PRO A 322 -26.35 23.66 -12.47
N GLY A 323 -25.63 23.52 -11.34
CA GLY A 323 -25.81 24.37 -10.17
C GLY A 323 -27.03 24.02 -9.30
N SER A 324 -27.72 22.90 -9.56
CA SER A 324 -28.79 22.43 -8.68
C SER A 324 -28.24 22.02 -7.32
N GLU A 325 -29.13 21.95 -6.32
CA GLU A 325 -28.81 21.32 -5.04
C GLU A 325 -28.45 19.84 -5.26
N LEU A 326 -27.56 19.31 -4.43
CA LEU A 326 -27.11 17.92 -4.53
C LEU A 326 -28.04 17.02 -3.73
N ALA A 327 -28.60 16.00 -4.36
CA ALA A 327 -29.22 14.89 -3.64
C ALA A 327 -28.11 13.90 -3.23
N HIS A 328 -28.12 13.43 -1.99
CA HIS A 328 -27.14 12.45 -1.50
C HIS A 328 -27.81 11.11 -1.22
N ARG A 329 -27.15 10.04 -1.66
CA ARG A 329 -27.52 8.64 -1.41
C ARG A 329 -26.28 7.91 -0.93
N GLU A 330 -26.45 6.93 -0.06
CA GLU A 330 -25.35 6.19 0.54
C GLU A 330 -25.79 4.79 0.93
N TYR A 331 -24.83 3.88 0.99
CA TYR A 331 -25.01 2.53 1.51
C TYR A 331 -23.78 2.15 2.32
N LEU A 332 -23.98 1.51 3.47
CA LEU A 332 -22.92 0.91 4.28
C LEU A 332 -23.34 -0.49 4.70
N ALA A 333 -22.57 -1.48 4.27
CA ALA A 333 -22.81 -2.89 4.53
C ALA A 333 -22.98 -3.19 6.03
N ASP A 334 -23.81 -4.19 6.30
CA ASP A 334 -23.88 -4.82 7.61
C ASP A 334 -22.60 -5.63 7.83
N HIS A 335 -21.75 -5.16 8.72
CA HIS A 335 -20.45 -5.75 9.04
C HIS A 335 -20.53 -7.22 9.49
N THR A 336 -21.70 -7.72 9.91
CA THR A 336 -21.87 -9.07 10.42
C THR A 336 -22.07 -10.14 9.33
N ARG A 337 -22.25 -9.75 8.07
CA ARG A 337 -22.55 -10.68 6.97
C ARG A 337 -22.01 -10.18 5.62
N ASP A 338 -21.98 -11.08 4.64
CA ASP A 338 -21.72 -10.70 3.25
C ASP A 338 -22.93 -9.94 2.67
N CYS A 339 -22.71 -8.70 2.25
CA CYS A 339 -23.73 -7.78 1.74
C CYS A 339 -23.59 -7.49 0.24
N ARG A 340 -22.79 -8.25 -0.53
CA ARG A 340 -22.53 -7.94 -1.95
C ARG A 340 -23.80 -7.85 -2.80
N ASP A 341 -24.75 -8.76 -2.60
CA ASP A 341 -26.04 -8.80 -3.33
C ASP A 341 -26.90 -7.56 -3.04
N GLU A 342 -27.00 -7.22 -1.75
CA GLU A 342 -27.74 -6.04 -1.27
C GLU A 342 -27.09 -4.75 -1.77
N LEU A 343 -25.77 -4.64 -1.66
CA LEU A 343 -25.01 -3.49 -2.14
C LEU A 343 -25.20 -3.28 -3.64
N ALA A 344 -25.12 -4.35 -4.44
CA ALA A 344 -25.32 -4.27 -5.88
C ALA A 344 -26.75 -3.79 -6.22
N THR A 345 -27.76 -4.34 -5.55
CA THR A 345 -29.16 -3.96 -5.72
C THR A 345 -29.39 -2.48 -5.43
N GLU A 346 -28.89 -1.99 -4.29
CA GLU A 346 -29.05 -0.60 -3.87
C GLU A 346 -28.30 0.36 -4.81
N LEU A 347 -27.06 0.00 -5.20
CA LEU A 347 -26.26 0.78 -6.15
C LEU A 347 -26.96 0.93 -7.50
N ILE A 348 -27.50 -0.17 -8.05
CA ILE A 348 -28.23 -0.16 -9.33
C ILE A 348 -29.43 0.76 -9.25
N ARG A 349 -30.23 0.63 -8.17
CA ARG A 349 -31.41 1.47 -7.95
C ARG A 349 -31.04 2.95 -7.85
N ASP A 350 -29.98 3.26 -7.12
CA ASP A 350 -29.59 4.64 -6.83
C ASP A 350 -28.92 5.33 -8.03
N ALA A 351 -28.15 4.58 -8.82
CA ALA A 351 -27.46 5.08 -10.01
C ALA A 351 -28.35 5.12 -11.28
N ALA A 352 -29.53 4.51 -11.27
CA ALA A 352 -30.41 4.37 -12.44
C ALA A 352 -30.78 5.71 -13.10
N GLY A 353 -30.91 6.79 -12.33
CA GLY A 353 -31.30 8.11 -12.83
C GLY A 353 -30.15 8.93 -13.43
N CYS A 354 -28.89 8.52 -13.24
CA CYS A 354 -27.73 9.29 -13.68
C CYS A 354 -27.44 9.02 -15.17
N ARG A 355 -27.17 10.05 -15.96
CA ARG A 355 -26.74 9.87 -17.37
C ARG A 355 -25.23 9.76 -17.49
N SER A 356 -24.50 10.53 -16.70
CA SER A 356 -23.06 10.35 -16.47
C SER A 356 -22.78 10.10 -15.00
N ILE A 357 -21.82 9.25 -14.70
CA ILE A 357 -21.37 8.95 -13.33
C ILE A 357 -19.89 9.28 -13.24
N LEU A 358 -19.58 10.35 -12.54
CA LEU A 358 -18.22 10.84 -12.36
C LEU A 358 -17.55 10.10 -11.19
N VAL A 359 -16.33 9.65 -11.43
CA VAL A 359 -15.45 8.97 -10.46
C VAL A 359 -14.06 9.61 -10.51
N TYR A 360 -13.21 9.32 -9.52
CA TYR A 360 -11.86 9.87 -9.45
C TYR A 360 -10.83 8.73 -9.47
N SER A 361 -10.35 8.40 -10.67
CA SER A 361 -9.55 7.23 -11.05
C SER A 361 -10.38 6.03 -11.54
N SER A 362 -9.67 4.97 -11.97
CA SER A 362 -10.27 3.73 -12.47
C SER A 362 -10.68 2.74 -11.38
N PHE A 363 -10.60 3.13 -10.10
CA PHE A 363 -10.86 2.23 -8.98
C PHE A 363 -12.32 1.74 -8.96
N GLU A 364 -13.29 2.64 -9.06
CA GLU A 364 -14.72 2.32 -9.03
C GLU A 364 -15.11 1.41 -10.19
N LYS A 365 -14.52 1.66 -11.36
CA LYS A 365 -14.66 0.79 -12.54
C LYS A 365 -14.19 -0.64 -12.25
N THR A 366 -13.06 -0.79 -11.57
CA THR A 366 -12.55 -2.11 -11.15
C THR A 366 -13.51 -2.78 -10.17
N MET A 367 -14.06 -2.01 -9.22
CA MET A 367 -15.00 -2.53 -8.22
C MET A 367 -16.32 -3.01 -8.85
N ILE A 368 -16.89 -2.22 -9.77
CA ILE A 368 -18.11 -2.58 -10.52
C ILE A 368 -17.90 -3.87 -11.33
N ARG A 369 -16.76 -4.01 -12.02
CA ARG A 369 -16.40 -5.25 -12.72
C ARG A 369 -16.21 -6.42 -11.78
N GLY A 370 -15.57 -6.18 -10.63
CA GLY A 370 -15.43 -7.16 -9.56
C GLY A 370 -16.79 -7.70 -9.12
N LEU A 371 -17.72 -6.81 -8.78
CA LEU A 371 -19.11 -7.14 -8.43
C LEU A 371 -19.81 -7.93 -9.53
N ALA A 372 -19.69 -7.51 -10.80
CA ALA A 372 -20.31 -8.20 -11.94
C ALA A 372 -19.77 -9.62 -12.14
N ASN A 373 -18.50 -9.86 -11.86
CA ASN A 373 -17.88 -11.18 -11.95
C ASN A 373 -18.37 -12.12 -10.86
N VAL A 374 -18.52 -11.63 -9.62
CA VAL A 374 -18.98 -12.45 -8.48
C VAL A 374 -20.50 -12.59 -8.41
N LEU A 375 -21.25 -11.66 -9.02
CA LEU A 375 -22.70 -11.67 -9.10
C LEU A 375 -23.19 -11.60 -10.57
N PRO A 376 -23.09 -12.69 -11.35
CA PRO A 376 -23.44 -12.69 -12.77
C PRO A 376 -24.88 -12.25 -13.08
N ALA A 377 -25.80 -12.40 -12.12
CA ALA A 377 -27.19 -11.99 -12.26
C ALA A 377 -27.36 -10.46 -12.42
N TYR A 378 -26.44 -9.65 -11.87
CA TYR A 378 -26.46 -8.19 -11.98
C TYR A 378 -25.46 -7.65 -13.02
N ALA A 379 -24.74 -8.53 -13.72
CA ALA A 379 -23.70 -8.13 -14.66
C ALA A 379 -24.20 -7.18 -15.76
N PRO A 380 -25.40 -7.35 -16.36
CA PRO A 380 -25.93 -6.40 -17.35
C PRO A 380 -26.12 -4.99 -16.79
N GLU A 381 -26.72 -4.86 -15.60
CA GLU A 381 -27.00 -3.57 -14.94
C GLU A 381 -25.72 -2.89 -14.44
N LEU A 382 -24.78 -3.66 -13.90
CA LEU A 382 -23.47 -3.17 -13.50
C LEU A 382 -22.64 -2.71 -14.71
N ALA A 383 -22.75 -3.41 -15.85
CA ALA A 383 -22.11 -2.99 -17.10
C ALA A 383 -22.71 -1.68 -17.65
N ASP A 384 -24.02 -1.44 -17.46
CA ASP A 384 -24.64 -0.15 -17.80
C ASP A 384 -24.09 1.00 -16.93
N ILE A 385 -23.92 0.77 -15.63
CA ILE A 385 -23.24 1.74 -14.75
C ILE A 385 -21.81 1.99 -15.24
N GLU A 386 -21.05 0.92 -15.53
CA GLU A 386 -19.68 1.01 -16.04
C GLU A 386 -19.60 1.87 -17.31
N ALA A 387 -20.54 1.68 -18.24
CA ALA A 387 -20.59 2.39 -19.52
C ALA A 387 -20.84 3.90 -19.36
N ARG A 388 -21.46 4.32 -18.25
CA ARG A 388 -21.72 5.73 -17.90
C ARG A 388 -20.61 6.36 -17.07
N LEU A 389 -19.59 5.60 -16.66
CA LEU A 389 -18.50 6.13 -15.85
C LEU A 389 -17.65 7.14 -16.63
N PHE A 390 -17.32 8.24 -15.95
CA PHE A 390 -16.44 9.29 -16.40
C PHE A 390 -15.34 9.51 -15.36
N ASP A 391 -14.10 9.22 -15.72
CA ASP A 391 -12.95 9.40 -14.83
C ASP A 391 -12.41 10.84 -14.93
N LEU A 392 -12.45 11.56 -13.80
CA LEU A 392 -12.02 12.95 -13.72
C LEU A 392 -10.50 13.12 -13.59
N GLU A 393 -9.76 12.14 -13.06
CA GLU A 393 -8.32 12.27 -12.84
C GLU A 393 -7.54 12.53 -14.15
N PRO A 394 -7.81 11.82 -15.27
CA PRO A 394 -7.16 12.10 -16.54
C PRO A 394 -7.41 13.52 -17.06
N VAL A 395 -8.60 14.09 -16.78
CA VAL A 395 -8.94 15.47 -17.17
C VAL A 395 -8.12 16.46 -16.35
N VAL A 396 -8.01 16.27 -15.03
CA VAL A 396 -7.15 17.10 -14.18
C VAL A 396 -5.70 17.02 -14.65
N ARG A 397 -5.19 15.80 -14.84
CA ARG A 397 -3.79 15.55 -15.23
C ARG A 397 -3.38 16.19 -16.55
N ARG A 398 -4.28 16.26 -17.53
CA ARG A 398 -4.01 16.87 -18.84
C ARG A 398 -4.40 18.35 -18.92
N GLY A 399 -5.49 18.71 -18.26
CA GLY A 399 -6.11 20.03 -18.34
C GLY A 399 -5.55 21.05 -17.35
N LEU A 400 -5.02 20.63 -16.21
CA LEU A 400 -4.57 21.54 -15.16
C LEU A 400 -3.32 21.02 -14.44
N VAL A 401 -2.18 21.67 -14.70
CA VAL A 401 -0.92 21.41 -13.97
C VAL A 401 -0.62 22.58 -13.06
N HIS A 402 -0.65 22.35 -11.75
CA HIS A 402 -0.36 23.38 -10.74
C HIS A 402 1.03 23.15 -10.10
N PRO A 403 1.80 24.22 -9.77
CA PRO A 403 3.07 24.08 -9.06
C PRO A 403 2.93 23.28 -7.75
N ASP A 404 1.87 23.55 -6.99
CA ASP A 404 1.62 22.90 -5.70
C ASP A 404 1.09 21.46 -5.81
N PHE A 405 0.79 20.96 -7.01
CA PHE A 405 0.47 19.55 -7.20
C PHE A 405 1.71 18.65 -7.07
N GLY A 406 2.91 19.20 -7.23
CA GLY A 406 4.15 18.43 -7.19
C GLY A 406 4.19 17.29 -8.22
N GLY A 407 3.60 17.53 -9.40
CA GLY A 407 3.53 16.57 -10.51
C GLY A 407 2.55 15.41 -10.33
N ARG A 408 1.66 15.47 -9.33
CA ARG A 408 0.67 14.42 -9.03
C ARG A 408 -0.75 14.89 -9.35
N SER A 409 -1.67 13.96 -9.58
CA SER A 409 -3.07 14.23 -9.93
C SER A 409 -4.08 13.60 -8.99
N SER A 410 -3.65 12.92 -7.91
CA SER A 410 -4.61 12.31 -6.98
C SER A 410 -5.47 13.35 -6.28
N ILE A 411 -6.71 12.99 -5.94
CA ILE A 411 -7.69 13.93 -5.35
C ILE A 411 -7.15 14.56 -4.05
N LYS A 412 -6.43 13.79 -3.23
CA LYS A 412 -5.79 14.23 -1.98
C LYS A 412 -4.74 15.32 -2.19
N VAL A 413 -4.15 15.41 -3.38
CA VAL A 413 -3.16 16.42 -3.74
C VAL A 413 -3.83 17.65 -4.35
N VAL A 414 -4.81 17.44 -5.24
CA VAL A 414 -5.40 18.56 -6.00
C VAL A 414 -6.49 19.29 -5.22
N LEU A 415 -7.27 18.57 -4.39
CA LEU A 415 -8.39 19.16 -3.65
C LEU A 415 -7.94 20.29 -2.70
N PRO A 416 -6.88 20.14 -1.88
CA PRO A 416 -6.46 21.23 -0.99
C PRO A 416 -6.05 22.51 -1.71
N VAL A 417 -5.66 22.41 -2.98
CA VAL A 417 -5.28 23.54 -3.82
C VAL A 417 -6.49 24.15 -4.53
N LEU A 418 -7.40 23.32 -5.04
CA LEU A 418 -8.55 23.76 -5.83
C LEU A 418 -9.77 24.15 -4.98
N ALA A 419 -9.91 23.57 -3.79
CA ALA A 419 -11.00 23.80 -2.85
C ALA A 419 -10.46 23.78 -1.41
N PRO A 420 -9.65 24.79 -1.01
CA PRO A 420 -8.97 24.81 0.29
C PRO A 420 -9.90 24.87 1.50
N ASP A 421 -11.17 25.21 1.29
CA ASP A 421 -12.24 25.21 2.30
C ASP A 421 -12.76 23.81 2.63
N LEU A 422 -12.50 22.80 1.80
CA LEU A 422 -12.88 21.41 2.06
C LEU A 422 -11.70 20.64 2.68
N ARG A 423 -11.83 20.21 3.94
CA ARG A 423 -10.72 19.61 4.70
C ARG A 423 -11.13 18.28 5.34
N TYR A 424 -10.38 17.22 5.04
CA TYR A 424 -10.51 15.91 5.70
C TYR A 424 -9.99 15.89 7.14
N ALA A 425 -9.15 16.87 7.50
CA ALA A 425 -8.47 16.92 8.80
C ALA A 425 -9.44 17.05 9.99
N ASP A 426 -10.69 17.44 9.74
CA ASP A 426 -11.72 17.60 10.76
C ASP A 426 -12.54 16.31 10.99
N LEU A 427 -12.29 15.24 10.21
CA LEU A 427 -12.98 13.96 10.32
C LEU A 427 -12.30 13.00 11.29
N HIS A 428 -13.11 12.14 11.92
CA HIS A 428 -12.59 11.04 12.76
C HIS A 428 -11.87 9.96 11.93
N ILE A 429 -12.34 9.72 10.70
CA ILE A 429 -11.68 8.89 9.69
C ILE A 429 -11.25 9.83 8.56
N GLY A 430 -9.94 10.05 8.41
CA GLY A 430 -9.39 11.05 7.48
C GLY A 430 -8.71 10.48 6.24
N ASP A 431 -8.58 9.15 6.14
CA ASP A 431 -7.99 8.47 4.99
C ASP A 431 -8.50 7.04 4.83
N GLY A 432 -8.48 6.55 3.59
CA GLY A 432 -8.92 5.19 3.26
C GLY A 432 -8.26 4.05 4.03
N GLY A 433 -7.01 4.20 4.50
CA GLY A 433 -6.39 3.18 5.36
C GLY A 433 -7.10 3.07 6.71
N ALA A 434 -7.46 4.21 7.30
CA ALA A 434 -8.28 4.26 8.50
C ALA A 434 -9.72 3.75 8.26
N ALA A 435 -10.31 4.01 7.09
CA ALA A 435 -11.63 3.51 6.73
C ALA A 435 -11.65 1.97 6.62
N VAL A 436 -10.68 1.38 5.90
CA VAL A 436 -10.48 -0.08 5.82
C VAL A 436 -10.30 -0.68 7.22
N ALA A 437 -9.45 -0.07 8.06
CA ALA A 437 -9.21 -0.54 9.42
C ALA A 437 -10.46 -0.49 10.30
N ALA A 438 -11.25 0.59 10.19
CA ALA A 438 -12.49 0.76 10.93
C ALA A 438 -13.51 -0.31 10.55
N PHE A 439 -13.72 -0.56 9.25
CA PHE A 439 -14.65 -1.60 8.80
C PHE A 439 -14.16 -3.00 9.16
N ALA A 440 -12.85 -3.29 9.03
CA ALA A 440 -12.27 -4.56 9.43
C ALA A 440 -12.46 -4.84 10.93
N ASN A 441 -12.29 -3.83 11.78
CA ASN A 441 -12.51 -3.94 13.23
C ASN A 441 -13.99 -4.20 13.55
N LEU A 442 -14.92 -3.56 12.82
CA LEU A 442 -16.35 -3.88 12.94
C LEU A 442 -16.59 -5.36 12.61
N ALA A 443 -16.15 -5.81 11.43
CA ALA A 443 -16.39 -7.17 10.94
C ALA A 443 -15.76 -8.26 11.82
N SER A 444 -14.64 -7.97 12.47
CA SER A 444 -13.94 -8.91 13.36
C SER A 444 -14.43 -8.86 14.83
N GLY A 445 -15.38 -7.99 15.17
CA GLY A 445 -15.91 -7.88 16.54
C GLY A 445 -14.95 -7.19 17.52
N GLU A 446 -14.05 -6.36 17.01
CA GLU A 446 -13.01 -5.66 17.78
C GLU A 446 -13.46 -4.26 18.23
N VAL A 447 -14.73 -3.92 17.94
CA VAL A 447 -15.41 -2.66 18.31
C VAL A 447 -16.54 -3.00 19.26
N THR A 448 -16.72 -2.23 20.34
CA THR A 448 -17.80 -2.51 21.31
C THR A 448 -19.17 -2.09 20.76
N ASP A 449 -20.25 -2.70 21.29
CA ASP A 449 -21.62 -2.37 20.90
C ASP A 449 -21.96 -0.87 21.03
N GLU A 450 -21.36 -0.19 22.02
CA GLU A 450 -21.51 1.25 22.22
C GLU A 450 -20.84 2.08 21.11
N GLU A 451 -19.72 1.60 20.58
CA GLU A 451 -18.89 2.30 19.59
C GLU A 451 -19.34 2.07 18.14
N ILE A 452 -20.00 0.94 17.86
CA ILE A 452 -20.43 0.57 16.49
C ILE A 452 -21.16 1.71 15.78
N ARG A 453 -22.12 2.36 16.46
CA ARG A 453 -22.88 3.47 15.85
C ARG A 453 -22.00 4.66 15.49
N ALA A 454 -21.03 4.99 16.34
CA ALA A 454 -20.12 6.11 16.10
C ALA A 454 -19.16 5.82 14.93
N VAL A 455 -18.58 4.60 14.89
CA VAL A 455 -17.69 4.18 13.81
C VAL A 455 -18.42 4.14 12.47
N ARG A 456 -19.63 3.58 12.43
CA ARG A 456 -20.46 3.57 11.21
C ARG A 456 -20.80 4.98 10.74
N GLY A 457 -21.12 5.90 11.66
CA GLY A 457 -21.35 7.31 11.33
C GLY A 457 -20.12 7.98 10.71
N ALA A 458 -18.93 7.75 11.29
CA ALA A 458 -17.68 8.30 10.77
C ALA A 458 -17.32 7.76 9.37
N LEU A 459 -17.60 6.48 9.09
CA LEU A 459 -17.43 5.88 7.77
C LEU A 459 -18.34 6.55 6.72
N LEU A 460 -19.62 6.78 7.06
CA LEU A 460 -20.59 7.49 6.21
C LEU A 460 -20.13 8.92 5.89
N GLU A 461 -19.71 9.68 6.92
CA GLU A 461 -19.23 11.06 6.74
C GLU A 461 -17.98 11.15 5.86
N TYR A 462 -17.04 10.21 6.00
CA TYR A 462 -15.82 10.16 5.20
C TYR A 462 -16.12 9.94 3.71
N CYS A 463 -16.83 8.86 3.36
CA CYS A 463 -17.15 8.55 1.96
C CYS A 463 -18.07 9.61 1.32
N LYS A 464 -18.96 10.24 2.12
CA LYS A 464 -19.74 11.40 1.68
C LYS A 464 -18.83 12.56 1.26
N LEU A 465 -17.77 12.83 2.01
CA LEU A 465 -16.83 13.90 1.70
C LEU A 465 -16.08 13.63 0.38
N ASP A 466 -15.74 12.38 0.07
CA ASP A 466 -15.03 12.01 -1.17
C ASP A 466 -15.84 12.34 -2.43
N THR A 467 -17.13 12.00 -2.43
CA THR A 467 -18.02 12.40 -3.53
C THR A 467 -18.24 13.92 -3.61
N LEU A 468 -18.29 14.62 -2.48
CA LEU A 468 -18.36 16.09 -2.48
C LEU A 468 -17.07 16.72 -3.02
N ALA A 469 -15.91 16.13 -2.70
CA ALA A 469 -14.62 16.57 -3.24
C ALA A 469 -14.59 16.52 -4.77
N MET A 470 -15.14 15.46 -5.38
CA MET A 470 -15.28 15.37 -6.84
C MET A 470 -16.14 16.49 -7.44
N VAL A 471 -17.26 16.82 -6.79
CA VAL A 471 -18.11 17.96 -7.20
C VAL A 471 -17.28 19.25 -7.18
N ARG A 472 -16.51 19.48 -6.11
CA ARG A 472 -15.68 20.68 -5.94
C ARG A 472 -14.56 20.76 -6.98
N VAL A 473 -13.86 19.65 -7.25
CA VAL A 473 -12.82 19.61 -8.28
C VAL A 473 -13.40 19.89 -9.67
N ARG A 474 -14.53 19.26 -10.04
CA ARG A 474 -15.19 19.53 -11.33
C ARG A 474 -15.55 21.01 -11.48
N ARG A 475 -16.14 21.62 -10.44
CA ARG A 475 -16.51 23.05 -10.45
C ARG A 475 -15.28 23.96 -10.58
N ALA A 476 -14.22 23.67 -9.82
CA ALA A 476 -12.97 24.42 -9.89
C ALA A 476 -12.30 24.33 -11.28
N LEU A 477 -12.33 23.16 -11.92
CA LEU A 477 -11.87 23.00 -13.30
C LEU A 477 -12.66 23.89 -14.26
N LEU A 478 -14.01 23.87 -14.19
CA LEU A 478 -14.84 24.73 -15.04
C LEU A 478 -14.58 26.22 -14.80
N GLU A 479 -14.44 26.65 -13.54
CA GLU A 479 -14.11 28.04 -13.19
C GLU A 479 -12.74 28.47 -13.74
N SER A 480 -11.76 27.55 -13.77
CA SER A 480 -10.42 27.82 -14.29
C SER A 480 -10.39 28.10 -15.80
N THR A 481 -11.44 27.71 -16.54
CA THR A 481 -11.53 27.93 -18.01
C THR A 481 -12.08 29.31 -18.40
N VAL A 482 -12.56 30.09 -17.42
CA VAL A 482 -13.20 31.41 -17.65
C VAL A 482 -12.25 32.56 -17.30
N ARG A 483 -11.17 32.27 -16.56
CA ARG A 483 -10.13 33.22 -16.16
C ARG A 483 -9.02 33.26 -17.20
#